data_AF-A0A496R4A0-F1
#
_entry.id   AF-A0A496R4A0-F1
#
_cell.length_a   1.000
_cell.length_b   1.000
_cell.length_c   1.000
_cell.angle_alpha   90.00
_cell.angle_beta   90.00
_cell.angle_gamma   90.00
#
_symmetry.space_group_name_H-M   'P 1'
#
loop_
_entity.id
_entity.type
_entity.pdbx_description
1 polymer ?
#
loop_
_entity_poly.entity_id
_entity_poly.type
_entity_poly.pdbx_seq_one_letter_code
_entity_poly.pdbx_strand_id
1 'polypeptide(L)'
;MHAALSDVVFDLFQNSIEAGAMNIGVSFWETADEIHFSVTDDGRGMDFEGLKRAEDPFGSDGTKHPGRRVGLGIPFLRQTAEQTGGRVEIDSVPGKGTRIEAVFPAAHLDLPPEGNLVLLWLQCLTFGGDYQLKIHRMCRESDGRVEEYRIDKAEISEALGGLEDTNTVGLLREFLESMEEPFNK
;
A
#
# COMPACT_ATOMS: atom_id res chain seq x y z
N MET A 1 3.53 -14.45 14.09
CA MET A 1 2.57 -13.86 13.13
C MET A 1 3.42 -12.95 12.26
N HIS A 2 3.82 -13.41 11.08
CA HIS A 2 4.59 -12.58 10.14
C HIS A 2 3.60 -11.69 9.40
N ALA A 3 3.77 -10.37 9.48
CA ALA A 3 3.00 -9.41 8.69
C ALA A 3 3.41 -9.53 7.22
N ALA A 4 2.45 -9.52 6.29
CA ALA A 4 2.72 -9.55 4.86
C ALA A 4 3.04 -8.14 4.32
N LEU A 5 3.62 -8.04 3.12
CA LEU A 5 3.86 -6.74 2.48
C LEU A 5 2.55 -5.98 2.25
N SER A 6 1.46 -6.68 1.91
CA SER A 6 0.13 -6.09 1.78
C SER A 6 -0.36 -5.41 3.06
N ASP A 7 -0.06 -5.98 4.23
CA ASP A 7 -0.43 -5.37 5.52
C ASP A 7 0.29 -4.04 5.73
N VAL A 8 1.58 -3.98 5.36
CA VAL A 8 2.40 -2.77 5.44
C VAL A 8 1.87 -1.71 4.47
N VAL A 9 1.54 -2.08 3.23
CA VAL A 9 0.96 -1.16 2.25
C VAL A 9 -0.36 -0.59 2.76
N PHE A 10 -1.22 -1.42 3.36
CA PHE A 10 -2.48 -0.94 3.95
C PHE A 10 -2.24 0.01 5.11
N ASP A 11 -1.28 -0.26 5.99
CA ASP A 11 -0.92 0.64 7.10
C ASP A 11 -0.46 2.03 6.57
N LEU A 12 0.34 2.07 5.50
CA LEU A 12 0.78 3.33 4.88
C LEU A 12 -0.37 4.08 4.20
N PHE A 13 -1.27 3.35 3.55
CA PHE A 13 -2.50 3.90 2.98
C PHE A 13 -3.37 4.54 4.07
N GLN A 14 -3.55 3.87 5.21
CA GLN A 14 -4.28 4.43 6.35
C GLN A 14 -3.61 5.69 6.90
N ASN A 15 -2.27 5.71 6.99
CA ASN A 15 -1.53 6.91 7.40
C ASN A 15 -1.79 8.10 6.46
N SER A 16 -1.98 7.84 5.16
CA SER A 16 -2.30 8.88 4.17
C SER A 16 -3.66 9.52 4.48
N ILE A 17 -4.67 8.70 4.80
CA ILE A 17 -6.00 9.19 5.20
C ILE A 17 -5.94 9.94 6.53
N GLU A 18 -5.22 9.41 7.52
CA GLU A 18 -5.00 10.07 8.82
C GLU A 18 -4.27 11.43 8.66
N ALA A 19 -3.41 11.55 7.64
CA ALA A 19 -2.73 12.78 7.27
C ALA A 19 -3.63 13.80 6.54
N GLY A 20 -4.89 13.44 6.26
CA GLY A 20 -5.86 14.28 5.57
C GLY A 20 -5.67 14.33 4.06
N ALA A 21 -5.07 13.30 3.46
CA ALA A 21 -4.89 13.22 2.02
C ALA A 21 -6.23 13.08 1.29
N MET A 22 -6.36 13.81 0.17
CA MET A 22 -7.48 13.73 -0.75
C MET A 22 -7.13 12.93 -2.01
N ASN A 23 -5.84 12.81 -2.34
CA ASN A 23 -5.35 12.06 -3.49
C ASN A 23 -4.29 11.08 -3.01
N ILE A 24 -4.58 9.78 -3.18
CA ILE A 24 -3.68 8.70 -2.77
C ILE A 24 -3.35 7.84 -3.99
N GLY A 25 -2.06 7.59 -4.21
CA GLY A 25 -1.55 6.64 -5.17
C GLY A 25 -0.96 5.45 -4.44
N VAL A 26 -1.38 4.23 -4.80
CA VAL A 26 -0.74 3.00 -4.33
C VAL A 26 -0.25 2.24 -5.54
N SER A 27 0.96 1.72 -5.47
CA SER A 27 1.51 0.91 -6.56
C SER A 27 2.28 -0.28 -6.03
N PHE A 28 2.15 -1.41 -6.72
CA PHE A 28 2.80 -2.67 -6.37
C PHE A 28 3.34 -3.31 -7.65
N TRP A 29 4.66 -3.47 -7.70
CA TRP A 29 5.37 -3.94 -8.88
C TRP A 29 6.27 -5.11 -8.52
N GLU A 30 6.26 -6.14 -9.35
CA GLU A 30 7.13 -7.30 -9.19
C GLU A 30 7.96 -7.52 -10.43
N THR A 31 9.18 -7.99 -10.22
CA THR A 31 10.07 -8.50 -11.25
C THR A 31 10.63 -9.85 -10.80
N ALA A 32 11.41 -10.51 -11.65
CA ALA A 32 12.10 -11.74 -11.27
C ALA A 32 13.08 -11.54 -10.08
N ASP A 33 13.63 -10.33 -9.93
CA ASP A 33 14.71 -10.05 -8.98
C ASP A 33 14.25 -9.22 -7.76
N GLU A 34 13.18 -8.43 -7.92
CA GLU A 34 12.77 -7.43 -6.93
C GLU A 34 11.24 -7.34 -6.80
N ILE A 35 10.77 -7.10 -5.56
CA ILE A 35 9.41 -6.67 -5.23
C ILE A 35 9.46 -5.20 -4.79
N HIS A 36 8.55 -4.39 -5.31
CA HIS A 36 8.49 -2.97 -5.06
C HIS A 36 7.06 -2.56 -4.71
N PHE A 37 6.92 -1.59 -3.81
CA PHE A 37 5.68 -0.86 -3.68
C PHE A 37 5.93 0.61 -3.37
N SER A 38 4.93 1.43 -3.67
CA SER A 38 4.92 2.82 -3.21
C SER A 38 3.53 3.26 -2.77
N VAL A 39 3.51 4.17 -1.79
CA VAL A 39 2.32 4.93 -1.38
C VAL A 39 2.68 6.40 -1.47
N THR A 40 1.89 7.15 -2.23
CA THR A 40 2.03 8.60 -2.39
C THR A 40 0.73 9.28 -1.99
N ASP A 41 0.81 10.34 -1.23
CA ASP A 41 -0.33 11.12 -0.75
C ASP A 41 -0.07 12.62 -0.86
N ASP A 42 -1.14 13.42 -0.83
CA ASP A 42 -1.12 14.89 -0.77
C ASP A 42 -1.53 15.44 0.61
N GLY A 43 -1.38 14.63 1.65
CA GLY A 43 -1.75 14.99 3.02
C GLY A 43 -0.83 16.05 3.63
N ARG A 44 -0.88 16.19 4.96
CA ARG A 44 -0.13 17.23 5.69
C ARG A 44 1.40 17.18 5.52
N GLY A 45 1.96 16.04 5.09
CA GLY A 45 3.40 15.82 5.03
C GLY A 45 4.10 15.92 6.39
N MET A 46 5.43 15.81 6.40
CA MET A 46 6.27 15.82 7.59
C MET A 46 7.46 16.74 7.38
N ASP A 47 7.84 17.47 8.43
CA ASP A 47 9.14 18.14 8.50
C ASP A 47 10.22 17.14 8.94
N PHE A 48 11.46 17.62 9.07
CA PHE A 48 12.59 16.77 9.45
C PHE A 48 12.38 16.04 10.79
N GLU A 49 11.87 16.75 11.80
CA GLU A 49 11.62 16.16 13.13
C GLU A 49 10.42 15.20 13.11
N GLY A 50 9.39 15.52 12.32
CA GLY A 50 8.24 14.66 12.08
C GLY A 50 8.64 13.34 11.40
N LEU A 51 9.47 13.42 10.35
CA LEU A 51 9.98 12.23 9.65
C LEU A 51 10.82 11.37 10.59
N LYS A 52 11.76 11.98 11.32
CA LYS A 52 12.58 11.27 12.31
C LYS A 52 11.75 10.54 13.36
N ARG A 53 10.63 11.14 13.79
CA ARG A 53 9.69 10.51 14.72
C ARG A 53 8.89 9.40 14.06
N ALA A 54 8.46 9.58 12.81
CA ALA A 54 7.75 8.55 12.06
C ALA A 54 8.61 7.31 11.80
N GLU A 55 9.94 7.47 11.75
CA GLU A 55 10.90 6.37 11.63
C GLU A 55 11.28 5.74 12.97
N ASP A 56 10.91 6.33 14.11
CA ASP A 56 11.17 5.78 15.44
C ASP A 56 10.10 4.71 15.79
N PRO A 57 10.48 3.44 16.06
CA PRO A 57 9.57 2.39 16.51
C PRO A 57 8.71 2.75 17.73
N PHE A 58 9.15 3.73 18.54
CA PHE A 58 8.44 4.21 19.72
C PHE A 58 7.83 5.60 19.54
N GLY A 59 7.99 6.22 18.36
CA GLY A 59 7.61 7.60 18.06
C GLY A 59 6.13 7.89 17.86
N SER A 60 5.23 6.93 18.05
CA SER A 60 3.79 7.14 17.84
C SER A 60 3.21 8.22 18.78
N ASP A 61 2.23 9.00 18.31
CA ASP A 61 1.48 10.03 19.08
C ASP A 61 0.55 9.43 20.17
N GLY A 62 0.84 8.23 20.66
CA GLY A 62 0.10 7.58 21.76
C GLY A 62 -1.33 7.13 21.43
N THR A 63 -1.92 7.54 20.30
CA THR A 63 -3.25 7.10 19.84
C THR A 63 -3.15 5.80 19.03
N LYS A 64 -3.10 4.66 19.74
CA LYS A 64 -3.36 3.36 19.11
C LYS A 64 -4.87 3.25 18.86
N HIS A 65 -5.29 3.37 17.60
CA HIS A 65 -6.70 3.22 17.22
C HIS A 65 -7.24 1.83 17.55
N PRO A 66 -8.50 1.71 18.04
CA PRO A 66 -9.15 0.41 18.21
C PRO A 66 -9.26 -0.29 16.85
N GLY A 67 -8.52 -1.39 16.67
CA GLY A 67 -8.54 -2.19 15.43
C GLY A 67 -7.19 -2.32 14.70
N ARG A 68 -6.17 -1.50 15.05
CA ARG A 68 -4.81 -1.66 14.51
C ARG A 68 -4.16 -2.90 15.12
N ARG A 69 -3.90 -3.92 14.30
CA ARG A 69 -3.45 -5.24 14.79
C ARG A 69 -1.98 -5.23 15.22
N VAL A 70 -1.11 -4.45 14.55
CA VAL A 70 0.28 -4.17 14.94
C VAL A 70 0.73 -2.84 14.31
N GLY A 71 0.70 -1.73 15.06
CA GLY A 71 1.08 -0.40 14.54
C GLY A 71 2.60 -0.20 14.43
N LEU A 72 3.27 -0.92 13.52
CA LEU A 72 4.71 -0.75 13.30
C LEU A 72 5.08 -0.04 11.99
N GLY A 73 4.12 0.25 11.11
CA GLY A 73 4.21 1.21 9.99
C GLY A 73 5.59 1.34 9.31
N ILE A 74 6.08 2.59 9.22
CA ILE A 74 7.37 2.95 8.61
C ILE A 74 8.58 2.28 9.30
N PRO A 75 8.67 2.21 10.65
CA PRO A 75 9.80 1.57 11.32
C PRO A 75 9.96 0.08 10.97
N PHE A 76 8.87 -0.67 10.92
CA PHE A 76 8.91 -2.08 10.51
C PHE A 76 9.30 -2.21 9.04
N LEU A 77 8.74 -1.37 8.17
CA LEU A 77 9.11 -1.34 6.77
C LEU A 77 10.63 -1.14 6.58
N ARG A 78 11.21 -0.14 7.27
CA ARG A 78 12.65 0.13 7.23
C ARG A 78 13.46 -1.05 7.74
N GLN A 79 13.07 -1.63 8.88
CA GLN A 79 13.72 -2.81 9.44
C GLN A 79 13.69 -4.01 8.48
N THR A 80 12.53 -4.31 7.89
CA THR A 80 12.38 -5.42 6.94
C THR A 80 13.25 -5.21 5.70
N ALA A 81 13.29 -3.99 5.16
CA ALA A 81 14.13 -3.69 4.00
C ALA A 81 15.61 -3.86 4.34
N GLU A 82 16.08 -3.32 5.46
CA GLU A 82 17.48 -3.47 5.90
C GLU A 82 17.86 -4.94 6.12
N GLN A 83 16.98 -5.73 6.74
CA GLN A 83 17.23 -7.16 7.00
C GLN A 83 17.27 -8.03 5.75
N THR A 84 16.58 -7.62 4.70
CA THR A 84 16.48 -8.37 3.43
C THR A 84 17.43 -7.85 2.35
N GLY A 85 18.24 -6.84 2.65
CA GLY A 85 19.13 -6.17 1.68
C GLY A 85 18.38 -5.26 0.69
N GLY A 86 17.13 -4.92 0.99
CA GLY A 86 16.32 -3.95 0.28
C GLY A 86 16.60 -2.50 0.71
N ARG A 87 15.72 -1.58 0.29
CA ARG A 87 15.79 -0.16 0.64
C ARG A 87 14.41 0.46 0.80
N VAL A 88 14.35 1.55 1.56
CA VAL A 88 13.16 2.39 1.74
C VAL A 88 13.56 3.85 1.55
N GLU A 89 12.85 4.52 0.66
CA GLU A 89 12.98 5.94 0.37
C GLU A 89 11.70 6.66 0.81
N ILE A 90 11.86 7.76 1.55
CA ILE A 90 10.75 8.55 2.07
C ILE A 90 11.00 10.01 1.74
N ASP A 91 10.13 10.57 0.90
CA ASP A 91 10.11 11.99 0.55
C ASP A 91 8.85 12.60 1.14
N SER A 92 9.01 13.50 2.12
CA SER A 92 7.88 14.20 2.73
C SER A 92 8.19 15.68 2.85
N VAL A 93 7.21 16.52 2.52
CA VAL A 93 7.34 17.97 2.65
C VAL A 93 6.08 18.53 3.31
N PRO A 94 6.21 19.38 4.36
CA PRO A 94 5.05 19.95 5.03
C PRO A 94 4.10 20.64 4.04
N GLY A 95 2.82 20.27 4.10
CA GLY A 95 1.75 20.79 3.25
C GLY A 95 1.78 20.32 1.79
N LYS A 96 2.65 19.39 1.41
CA LYS A 96 2.69 18.81 0.05
C LYS A 96 2.37 17.31 -0.01
N GLY A 97 2.41 16.63 1.15
CA GLY A 97 2.20 15.19 1.24
C GLY A 97 3.49 14.40 1.41
N THR A 98 3.36 13.08 1.23
CA THR A 98 4.43 12.11 1.46
C THR A 98 4.46 11.08 0.33
N ARG A 99 5.66 10.64 -0.04
CA ARG A 99 5.92 9.48 -0.88
C ARG A 99 6.80 8.52 -0.10
N ILE A 100 6.37 7.27 0.00
CA ILE A 100 7.14 6.17 0.56
C ILE A 100 7.28 5.12 -0.52
N GLU A 101 8.52 4.72 -0.82
CA GLU A 101 8.84 3.64 -1.74
C GLU A 101 9.72 2.61 -1.05
N ALA A 102 9.40 1.34 -1.23
CA ALA A 102 10.18 0.24 -0.70
C ALA A 102 10.49 -0.78 -1.80
N VAL A 103 11.71 -1.31 -1.75
CA VAL A 103 12.22 -2.28 -2.71
C VAL A 103 12.92 -3.40 -1.97
N PHE A 104 12.63 -4.64 -2.36
CA PHE A 104 13.13 -5.84 -1.73
C PHE A 104 13.64 -6.84 -2.77
N PRO A 105 14.75 -7.55 -2.52
CA PRO A 105 15.16 -8.66 -3.37
C PRO A 105 14.14 -9.82 -3.26
N ALA A 106 13.51 -10.20 -4.38
CA ALA A 106 12.42 -11.19 -4.42
C ALA A 106 12.85 -12.58 -3.92
N ALA A 107 14.14 -12.92 -4.06
CA ALA A 107 14.69 -14.22 -3.66
C ALA A 107 15.15 -14.30 -2.19
N HIS A 108 14.97 -13.26 -1.37
CA HIS A 108 15.45 -13.26 0.02
C HIS A 108 14.56 -14.14 0.92
N LEU A 109 15.18 -15.07 1.67
CA LEU A 109 14.45 -16.04 2.50
C LEU A 109 13.58 -15.40 3.59
N ASP A 110 14.06 -14.32 4.19
CA ASP A 110 13.36 -13.59 5.26
C ASP A 110 12.43 -12.49 4.74
N LEU A 111 12.25 -12.37 3.42
CA LEU A 111 11.27 -11.44 2.86
C LEU A 111 9.87 -11.87 3.27
N PRO A 112 9.06 -11.00 3.90
CA PRO A 112 7.67 -11.34 4.17
C PRO A 112 6.94 -11.63 2.86
N PRO A 113 5.95 -12.55 2.88
CA PRO A 113 5.15 -12.81 1.70
C PRO A 113 4.44 -11.54 1.24
N GLU A 114 4.14 -11.45 -0.06
CA GLU A 114 3.35 -10.35 -0.63
C GLU A 114 2.01 -10.16 0.08
N GLY A 115 1.37 -11.26 0.48
CA GLY A 115 0.05 -11.26 1.12
C GLY A 115 -1.08 -11.39 0.09
N ASN A 116 -2.28 -10.94 0.46
CA ASN A 116 -3.45 -11.03 -0.42
C ASN A 116 -3.73 -9.66 -1.05
N LEU A 117 -3.25 -9.45 -2.28
CA LEU A 117 -3.40 -8.19 -2.99
C LEU A 117 -4.87 -7.88 -3.34
N VAL A 118 -5.68 -8.89 -3.67
CA VAL A 118 -7.14 -8.70 -3.86
C VAL A 118 -7.78 -8.09 -2.62
N LEU A 119 -7.46 -8.63 -1.44
CA LEU A 119 -8.00 -8.13 -0.17
C LEU A 119 -7.47 -6.73 0.15
N LEU A 120 -6.19 -6.46 -0.11
CA LEU A 120 -5.61 -5.12 0.01
C LEU A 120 -6.37 -4.10 -0.84
N TRP A 121 -6.58 -4.38 -2.13
CA TRP A 121 -7.29 -3.48 -3.03
C TRP A 121 -8.74 -3.29 -2.62
N LEU A 122 -9.42 -4.36 -2.23
CA LEU A 122 -10.77 -4.29 -1.69
C LEU A 122 -10.83 -3.39 -0.46
N GLN A 123 -9.89 -3.57 0.48
CA GLN A 123 -9.79 -2.74 1.68
C GLN A 123 -9.54 -1.28 1.33
N CYS A 124 -8.58 -0.97 0.46
CA CYS A 124 -8.27 0.41 0.06
C CYS A 124 -9.44 1.10 -0.68
N LEU A 125 -10.18 0.38 -1.52
CA LEU A 125 -11.31 0.92 -2.29
C LEU A 125 -12.54 1.15 -1.42
N THR A 126 -12.79 0.26 -0.45
CA THR A 126 -13.97 0.30 0.43
C THR A 126 -13.72 1.02 1.75
N PHE A 127 -12.48 1.45 2.03
CA PHE A 127 -12.18 2.19 3.24
C PHE A 127 -12.95 3.50 3.28
N GLY A 128 -13.50 3.82 4.45
CA GLY A 128 -14.30 5.01 4.64
C GLY A 128 -13.46 6.29 4.53
N GLY A 129 -14.00 7.30 3.85
CA GLY A 129 -13.35 8.60 3.67
C GLY A 129 -13.63 9.19 2.30
N ASP A 130 -13.47 10.50 2.20
CA ASP A 130 -13.58 11.24 0.94
C ASP A 130 -12.18 11.44 0.36
N TYR A 131 -11.75 10.49 -0.46
CA TYR A 131 -10.44 10.51 -1.12
C TYR A 131 -10.53 9.86 -2.50
N GLN A 132 -9.73 10.37 -3.41
CA GLN A 132 -9.40 9.76 -4.69
C GLN A 132 -8.29 8.74 -4.49
N LEU A 133 -8.42 7.58 -5.12
CA LEU A 133 -7.42 6.52 -5.05
C LEU A 133 -7.11 6.00 -6.44
N LYS A 134 -5.81 5.96 -6.74
CA LYS A 134 -5.26 5.32 -7.94
C LYS A 134 -4.40 4.14 -7.54
N ILE A 135 -4.72 2.96 -8.04
CA ILE A 135 -3.93 1.73 -7.84
C ILE A 135 -3.23 1.41 -9.15
N HIS A 136 -1.96 1.02 -9.05
CA HIS A 136 -1.18 0.49 -10.17
C HIS A 136 -0.53 -0.83 -9.78
N ARG A 137 -0.90 -1.90 -10.48
CA ARG A 137 -0.32 -3.23 -10.32
C ARG A 137 0.47 -3.59 -11.57
N MET A 138 1.68 -4.14 -11.40
CA MET A 138 2.47 -4.67 -12.51
C MET A 138 3.29 -5.87 -12.06
N CYS A 139 3.52 -6.80 -12.98
CA CYS A 139 4.49 -7.88 -12.82
C CYS A 139 5.25 -8.04 -14.14
N ARG A 140 6.57 -8.07 -14.07
CA ARG A 140 7.44 -8.37 -15.20
C ARG A 140 8.13 -9.72 -14.99
N GLU A 141 7.90 -10.58 -15.97
CA GLU A 141 8.46 -11.92 -16.04
C GLU A 141 9.92 -11.94 -16.46
N SER A 142 10.60 -13.04 -16.13
CA SER A 142 11.97 -13.28 -16.59
C SER A 142 12.09 -13.41 -18.12
N ASP A 143 11.01 -13.79 -18.82
CA ASP A 143 10.95 -13.86 -20.28
C ASP A 143 10.59 -12.50 -20.93
N GLY A 144 10.37 -11.46 -20.12
CA GLY A 144 10.03 -10.11 -20.56
C GLY A 144 8.53 -9.85 -20.72
N ARG A 145 7.64 -10.84 -20.51
CA ARG A 145 6.19 -10.60 -20.46
C ARG A 145 5.86 -9.66 -19.30
N VAL A 146 4.91 -8.76 -19.52
CA VAL A 146 4.44 -7.80 -18.52
C VAL A 146 2.94 -7.93 -18.39
N GLU A 147 2.48 -8.20 -17.18
CA GLU A 147 1.07 -8.07 -16.77
C GLU A 147 0.92 -6.76 -15.99
N GLU A 148 -0.10 -5.96 -16.31
CA GLU A 148 -0.30 -4.65 -15.71
C GLU A 148 -1.78 -4.28 -15.68
N TYR A 149 -2.23 -3.66 -14.59
CA TYR A 149 -3.50 -2.95 -14.58
C TYR A 149 -3.47 -1.69 -13.72
N ARG A 150 -4.43 -0.82 -13.96
CA ARG A 150 -4.68 0.40 -13.17
C ARG A 150 -6.14 0.47 -12.76
N ILE A 151 -6.38 0.95 -11.56
CA ILE A 151 -7.73 1.19 -11.02
C ILE A 151 -7.81 2.64 -10.57
N ASP A 152 -8.87 3.33 -10.95
CA ASP A 152 -9.30 4.60 -10.38
C ASP A 152 -10.57 4.37 -9.55
N LYS A 153 -10.56 4.75 -8.27
CA LYS A 153 -11.71 4.56 -7.37
C LYS A 153 -12.96 5.26 -7.88
N ALA A 154 -12.83 6.41 -8.54
CA ALA A 154 -13.98 7.13 -9.10
C ALA A 154 -14.65 6.33 -10.22
N GLU A 155 -13.85 5.75 -11.13
CA GLU A 155 -14.36 4.92 -12.24
C GLU A 155 -15.06 3.66 -11.72
N ILE A 156 -14.47 2.99 -10.72
CA ILE A 156 -15.09 1.81 -10.10
C ILE A 156 -16.39 2.16 -9.37
N SER A 157 -16.41 3.24 -8.59
CA SER A 157 -17.61 3.69 -7.88
C SER A 157 -18.72 4.08 -8.85
N GLU A 158 -18.39 4.71 -9.99
CA GLU A 158 -19.37 5.05 -11.03
C GLU A 158 -19.94 3.79 -11.70
N ALA A 159 -19.08 2.83 -12.06
CA ALA A 159 -19.47 1.59 -12.71
C ALA A 159 -20.37 0.71 -11.83
N LEU A 160 -20.11 0.69 -10.52
CA LEU A 160 -20.86 -0.13 -9.56
C LEU A 160 -22.02 0.61 -8.87
N GLY A 161 -22.14 1.93 -9.06
CA GLY A 161 -23.20 2.74 -8.43
C GLY A 161 -22.98 3.03 -6.95
N GLY A 162 -21.73 3.04 -6.49
CA GLY A 162 -21.32 3.20 -5.09
C GLY A 162 -20.38 2.07 -4.65
N LEU A 163 -19.86 2.14 -3.42
CA LEU A 163 -18.99 1.10 -2.83
C LEU A 163 -19.39 0.73 -1.39
N GLU A 164 -20.60 1.10 -0.98
CA GLU A 164 -21.05 1.06 0.41
C GLU A 164 -21.87 -0.19 0.76
N ASP A 165 -22.51 -0.82 -0.23
CA ASP A 165 -23.40 -1.96 -0.03
C ASP A 165 -22.71 -3.32 -0.24
N THR A 166 -23.17 -4.34 0.49
CA THR A 166 -22.57 -5.68 0.49
C THR A 166 -22.57 -6.36 -0.88
N ASN A 167 -23.58 -6.11 -1.72
CA ASN A 167 -23.67 -6.75 -3.04
C ASN A 167 -22.58 -6.20 -3.96
N THR A 168 -22.39 -4.88 -3.95
CA THR A 168 -21.33 -4.21 -4.68
C THR A 168 -19.93 -4.63 -4.23
N VAL A 169 -19.72 -4.81 -2.92
CA VAL A 169 -18.45 -5.35 -2.38
C VAL A 169 -18.17 -6.77 -2.90
N GLY A 170 -19.20 -7.60 -3.06
CA GLY A 170 -19.08 -8.93 -3.67
C GLY A 170 -18.64 -8.87 -5.13
N LEU A 171 -19.31 -8.05 -5.94
CA LEU A 171 -18.95 -7.83 -7.35
C LEU A 171 -17.55 -7.24 -7.52
N LEU A 172 -17.18 -6.29 -6.67
CA LEU A 172 -15.85 -5.70 -6.67
C LEU A 172 -14.77 -6.74 -6.36
N ARG A 173 -15.01 -7.63 -5.39
CA ARG A 173 -14.10 -8.73 -5.10
C ARG A 173 -13.92 -9.65 -6.31
N GLU A 174 -15.00 -10.10 -6.93
CA GLU A 174 -14.93 -10.98 -8.11
C GLU A 174 -14.18 -10.30 -9.26
N PHE A 175 -14.41 -9.00 -9.47
CA PHE A 175 -13.68 -8.20 -10.44
C PHE A 175 -12.17 -8.16 -10.14
N LEU A 176 -11.78 -7.82 -8.90
CA LEU A 176 -10.38 -7.78 -8.48
C LEU A 176 -9.71 -9.17 -8.57
N GLU A 177 -10.41 -10.25 -8.24
CA GLU A 177 -9.94 -11.62 -8.40
C GLU A 177 -9.64 -11.93 -9.87
N SER A 178 -10.51 -11.50 -10.81
CA SER A 178 -10.27 -11.68 -12.24
C SER A 178 -9.07 -10.87 -12.76
N MET A 179 -8.77 -9.71 -12.14
CA MET A 179 -7.60 -8.89 -12.50
C MET A 179 -6.28 -9.47 -11.98
N GLU A 180 -6.31 -10.17 -10.84
CA GLU A 180 -5.13 -10.83 -10.26
C GLU A 180 -4.91 -12.26 -10.81
N GLU A 181 -5.89 -12.86 -11.49
CA GLU A 181 -5.76 -14.19 -12.09
C GLU A 181 -4.51 -14.34 -13.00
N PRO A 182 -4.17 -13.38 -13.89
CA PRO A 182 -2.95 -13.46 -14.70
C PRO A 182 -1.63 -13.41 -13.91
N PHE A 183 -1.67 -12.94 -12.65
CA PHE A 183 -0.50 -12.82 -11.78
C PHE A 183 -0.27 -14.08 -10.93
N ASN A 184 -1.31 -14.87 -10.70
CA ASN A 184 -1.25 -16.13 -9.97
C ASN A 184 -0.62 -17.23 -10.84
N LYS A 185 0.55 -17.74 -10.43
CA LYS A 185 1.26 -18.83 -11.12
C LYS A 185 1.24 -20.13 -10.32
#